data_AF-A0A183H0N4-F1
#
_entry.id   AF-A0A183H0N4-F1
#
_cell.length_a   1.000
_cell.length_b   1.000
_cell.length_c   1.000
_cell.angle_alpha   90.00
_cell.angle_beta   90.00
_cell.angle_gamma   90.00
#
_symmetry.space_group_name_H-M   'P 1'
#
loop_
_entity.id
_entity.type
_entity.pdbx_description
1 polymer ?
#
loop_
_entity_poly.entity_id
_entity_poly.type
_entity_poly.pdbx_seq_one_letter_code
_entity_poly.pdbx_strand_id
1 'polypeptide(L)'
;RKFLRLKLEKKFKFSCNNGDAIGRRCICINGYSGTHCNRVMHCKFNEIRSNGSCFDCSDGWKGTKCDLIQCIHGVPDAIGQNCICQKPYSGQFCESLETADVYSYYNHKVYKFGPIGALLILPLVTILYGCERTAQSRRIKRVEEHLSGQNIIVNRSKISTFLTAKTKNASNQ
;
A
#
# COMPACT_ATOMS: atom_id res chain seq x y z
N ARG A 1 -62.23 -9.35 8.12
CA ARG A 1 -61.36 -8.14 8.08
C ARG A 1 -61.02 -7.72 9.51
N LYS A 2 -59.85 -8.08 10.04
CA LYS A 2 -59.28 -7.40 11.22
C LYS A 2 -57.76 -7.54 11.19
N PHE A 3 -57.13 -6.55 10.56
CA PHE A 3 -55.69 -6.32 10.63
C PHE A 3 -55.34 -5.94 12.07
N LEU A 4 -54.69 -6.83 12.82
CA LEU A 4 -53.98 -6.43 14.03
C LEU A 4 -52.54 -6.14 13.63
N ARG A 5 -52.23 -4.86 13.43
CA ARG A 5 -50.85 -4.36 13.35
C ARG A 5 -50.18 -4.60 14.71
N LEU A 6 -49.39 -5.67 14.81
CA LEU A 6 -48.41 -5.80 15.89
C LEU A 6 -47.32 -4.77 15.64
N LYS A 7 -47.38 -3.66 16.38
CA LYS A 7 -46.28 -2.70 16.54
C LYS A 7 -45.13 -3.45 17.21
N LEU A 8 -44.18 -3.91 16.41
CA LEU A 8 -42.84 -4.25 16.88
C LEU A 8 -42.17 -2.95 17.34
N GLU A 9 -42.48 -2.52 18.55
CA GLU A 9 -41.63 -1.62 19.32
C GLU A 9 -40.29 -2.36 19.47
N LYS A 10 -39.34 -2.11 18.55
CA LYS A 10 -37.95 -2.51 18.72
C LYS A 10 -37.46 -1.81 19.98
N LYS A 11 -37.57 -2.49 21.13
CA LYS A 11 -36.92 -2.10 22.38
C LYS A 11 -35.45 -1.90 22.03
N PHE A 12 -35.00 -0.65 21.99
CA PHE A 12 -33.59 -0.34 21.82
C PHE A 12 -32.88 -0.96 23.03
N LYS A 13 -32.19 -2.08 22.80
CA LYS A 13 -31.51 -2.83 23.87
C LYS A 13 -30.29 -2.01 24.26
N PHE A 14 -30.49 -1.07 25.18
CA PHE A 14 -29.40 -0.38 25.86
C PHE A 14 -28.60 -1.44 26.63
N SER A 15 -27.36 -1.67 26.21
CA SER A 15 -26.50 -2.71 26.75
C SER A 15 -25.15 -2.10 27.11
N CYS A 16 -24.67 -2.41 28.31
CA CYS A 16 -23.33 -2.06 28.76
C CYS A 16 -22.45 -3.29 28.56
N ASN A 17 -21.32 -3.14 27.88
CA ASN A 17 -20.45 -4.28 27.57
C ASN A 17 -19.58 -4.66 28.78
N ASN A 18 -18.91 -3.68 29.40
CA ASN A 18 -18.04 -3.87 30.55
C ASN A 18 -18.45 -2.94 31.71
N GLY A 19 -19.64 -3.16 32.25
CA GLY A 19 -20.18 -2.34 33.32
C GLY A 19 -21.65 -2.60 33.58
N ASP A 20 -22.17 -1.89 34.57
CA ASP A 20 -23.55 -2.03 35.03
C ASP A 20 -24.42 -0.92 34.45
N ALA A 21 -25.64 -1.30 34.06
CA ALA A 21 -26.65 -0.36 33.60
C ALA A 21 -27.42 0.22 34.79
N ILE A 22 -27.16 1.48 35.13
CA ILE A 22 -27.90 2.20 36.16
C ILE A 22 -28.80 3.23 35.46
N GLY A 23 -30.08 2.87 35.34
CA GLY A 23 -31.06 3.63 34.58
C GLY A 23 -30.82 3.56 33.06
N ARG A 24 -30.46 4.68 32.43
CA ARG A 24 -30.13 4.79 30.99
C ARG A 24 -28.65 5.15 30.74
N ARG A 25 -27.78 4.92 31.72
CA ARG A 25 -26.34 5.17 31.60
C ARG A 25 -25.58 3.92 32.05
N CYS A 26 -24.44 3.69 31.43
CA CYS A 26 -23.53 2.64 31.84
C CYS A 26 -22.51 3.21 32.84
N ILE A 27 -22.32 2.50 33.94
CA ILE A 27 -21.20 2.72 34.85
C ILE A 27 -20.17 1.65 34.55
N CYS A 28 -19.04 2.07 33.97
CA CYS A 28 -18.00 1.15 33.51
C CYS A 28 -17.16 0.64 34.68
N ILE A 29 -16.73 -0.61 34.59
CA ILE A 29 -15.69 -1.14 35.48
C ILE A 29 -14.35 -0.48 35.20
N ASN A 30 -13.42 -0.57 36.16
CA ASN A 30 -12.09 0.01 36.02
C ASN A 30 -11.38 -0.50 34.76
N GLY A 31 -10.74 0.42 34.03
CA GLY A 31 -10.07 0.13 32.77
C GLY A 31 -10.96 0.20 31.53
N TYR A 32 -12.25 0.53 31.67
CA TYR A 32 -13.16 0.69 30.54
C TYR A 32 -13.87 2.05 30.52
N SER A 33 -14.20 2.50 29.32
CA SER A 33 -14.86 3.78 29.07
C SER A 33 -15.79 3.72 27.85
N GLY A 34 -16.34 4.88 27.47
CA GLY A 34 -17.33 5.02 26.42
C GLY A 34 -18.76 4.93 26.95
N THR A 35 -19.72 5.34 26.12
CA THR A 35 -21.15 5.41 26.48
C THR A 35 -21.75 4.05 26.83
N HIS A 36 -21.18 2.99 26.26
CA HIS A 36 -21.60 1.60 26.46
C HIS A 36 -20.50 0.74 27.10
N CYS A 37 -19.46 1.36 27.69
CA CYS A 37 -18.32 0.66 28.27
C CYS A 37 -17.63 -0.31 27.30
N ASN A 38 -17.51 0.11 26.04
CA ASN A 38 -17.00 -0.69 24.93
C ASN A 38 -15.59 -0.28 24.49
N ARG A 39 -14.97 0.67 25.19
CA ARG A 39 -13.59 1.11 24.94
C ARG A 39 -12.71 0.71 26.10
N VAL A 40 -11.51 0.24 25.80
CA VAL A 40 -10.49 -0.06 26.79
C VAL A 40 -9.68 1.22 27.03
N MET A 41 -9.35 1.48 28.28
CA MET A 41 -8.49 2.58 28.70
C MET A 41 -7.03 2.13 28.69
N HIS A 42 -6.15 2.91 28.06
CA HIS A 42 -4.72 2.63 27.98
C HIS A 42 -3.93 3.68 28.77
N CYS A 43 -4.19 3.74 30.08
CA CYS A 43 -3.42 4.61 30.98
C CYS A 43 -1.99 4.08 31.14
N LYS A 44 -1.01 4.98 31.15
CA LYS A 44 0.37 4.64 31.45
C LYS A 44 0.49 4.15 32.89
N PHE A 45 1.23 3.05 33.08
CA PHE A 45 1.41 2.37 34.38
C PHE A 45 0.09 1.99 35.12
N ASN A 46 -1.04 1.96 34.40
CA ASN A 46 -2.38 1.75 34.98
C ASN A 46 -2.78 2.78 36.04
N GLU A 47 -2.22 3.99 36.02
CA GLU A 47 -2.52 5.05 36.98
C GLU A 47 -3.76 5.86 36.57
N ILE A 48 -4.78 5.86 37.43
CA ILE A 48 -6.05 6.55 37.23
C ILE A 48 -6.23 7.62 38.30
N ARG A 49 -6.61 8.83 37.90
CA ARG A 49 -6.97 9.94 38.79
C ARG A 49 -8.30 9.65 39.49
N SER A 50 -8.55 10.32 40.61
CA SER A 50 -9.80 10.20 41.39
C SER A 50 -11.06 10.54 40.59
N ASN A 51 -10.96 11.35 39.53
CA ASN A 51 -12.06 11.68 38.62
C ASN A 51 -12.31 10.61 37.53
N GLY A 52 -11.57 9.49 37.54
CA GLY A 52 -11.68 8.42 36.56
C GLY A 52 -11.01 8.69 35.21
N SER A 53 -10.12 9.69 35.13
CA SER A 53 -9.26 9.97 33.97
C SER A 53 -7.85 9.39 34.16
N CYS A 54 -7.09 9.19 33.09
CA CYS A 54 -5.70 8.74 33.25
C CYS A 54 -4.79 9.90 33.71
N PHE A 55 -3.66 9.59 34.34
CA PHE A 55 -2.59 10.57 34.57
C PHE A 55 -1.84 10.92 33.28
N ASP A 56 -1.43 9.88 32.54
CA ASP A 56 -0.77 9.93 31.25
C ASP A 56 -1.24 8.75 30.38
N CYS A 57 -1.11 8.86 29.06
CA CYS A 57 -1.48 7.81 28.12
C CYS A 57 -0.29 6.93 27.75
N SER A 58 -0.56 5.65 27.51
CA SER A 58 0.40 4.79 26.82
C SER A 58 0.61 5.25 25.39
N ASP A 59 1.76 4.91 24.80
CA ASP A 59 2.11 5.35 23.45
C ASP A 59 1.05 4.91 22.42
N GLY A 60 0.70 5.83 21.51
CA GLY A 60 -0.33 5.58 20.50
C GLY A 60 -1.78 5.75 20.99
N TRP A 61 -2.00 6.20 22.22
CA TRP A 61 -3.34 6.45 22.78
C TRP A 61 -3.52 7.91 23.21
N LYS A 62 -4.75 8.40 23.12
CA LYS A 62 -5.12 9.79 23.44
C LYS A 62 -6.50 9.90 24.09
N GLY A 63 -6.80 11.11 24.54
CA GLY A 63 -8.05 11.45 25.24
C GLY A 63 -7.88 11.44 26.75
N THR A 64 -8.85 11.99 27.48
CA THR A 64 -8.77 12.12 28.94
C THR A 64 -8.71 10.76 29.65
N LYS A 65 -9.30 9.73 29.04
CA LYS A 65 -9.29 8.35 29.53
C LYS A 65 -8.36 7.44 28.74
N CYS A 66 -7.52 8.00 27.85
CA CYS A 66 -6.62 7.25 26.96
C CYS A 66 -7.32 6.09 26.25
N ASP A 67 -8.55 6.34 25.80
CA ASP A 67 -9.47 5.36 25.24
C ASP A 67 -9.73 5.58 23.75
N LEU A 68 -8.92 6.43 23.12
CA LEU A 68 -8.94 6.67 21.69
C LEU A 68 -7.57 6.37 21.11
N ILE A 69 -7.55 5.51 20.10
CA ILE A 69 -6.32 5.20 19.37
C ILE A 69 -5.87 6.40 18.53
N GLN A 70 -4.56 6.60 18.43
CA GLN A 70 -3.93 7.58 17.55
C GLN A 70 -3.30 6.87 16.36
N CYS A 71 -3.92 7.00 15.20
CA CYS A 71 -3.42 6.46 13.94
C CYS A 71 -2.46 7.47 13.28
N ILE A 72 -1.29 7.01 12.83
CA ILE A 72 -0.32 7.85 12.11
C ILE A 72 -0.75 8.01 10.64
N HIS A 73 -0.90 6.89 9.92
CA HIS A 73 -1.33 6.87 8.52
C HIS A 73 -2.70 6.18 8.36
N GLY A 74 -3.73 6.72 8.99
CA GLY A 74 -5.05 6.11 8.99
C GLY A 74 -6.09 6.94 9.71
N VAL A 75 -7.27 6.36 9.87
CA VAL A 75 -8.35 6.92 10.69
C VAL A 75 -8.81 5.89 11.72
N PRO A 76 -9.23 6.31 12.93
CA PRO A 76 -9.84 5.40 13.88
C PRO A 76 -11.14 4.80 13.34
N ASP A 77 -11.45 3.57 13.76
CA ASP A 77 -12.73 2.93 13.51
C ASP A 77 -13.89 3.62 14.25
N ALA A 78 -15.13 3.15 14.02
CA ALA A 78 -16.31 3.75 14.63
C ALA A 78 -16.29 3.72 16.18
N ILE A 79 -15.59 2.73 16.76
CA ILE A 79 -15.42 2.61 18.21
C ILE A 79 -14.30 3.55 18.69
N GLY A 80 -13.26 3.76 17.88
CA GLY A 80 -12.08 4.55 18.20
C GLY A 80 -10.96 3.74 18.84
N GLN A 81 -10.95 2.42 18.67
CA GLN A 81 -10.02 1.49 19.34
C GLN A 81 -9.08 0.79 18.35
N ASN A 82 -9.42 0.76 17.07
CA ASN A 82 -8.57 0.21 16.01
C ASN A 82 -8.35 1.25 14.92
N CYS A 83 -7.20 1.17 14.25
CA CYS A 83 -6.92 2.01 13.10
C CYS A 83 -7.29 1.31 11.79
N ILE A 84 -7.95 2.06 10.91
CA ILE A 84 -8.14 1.70 9.50
C ILE A 84 -7.01 2.37 8.72
N CYS A 85 -5.98 1.59 8.40
CA CYS A 85 -4.77 2.10 7.76
C CYS A 85 -4.97 2.45 6.29
N GLN A 86 -4.31 3.53 5.87
CA GLN A 86 -4.18 3.86 4.46
C GLN A 86 -3.10 2.97 3.85
N LYS A 87 -3.40 2.31 2.72
CA LYS A 87 -2.40 1.50 2.04
C LYS A 87 -1.27 2.40 1.50
N PRO A 88 0.00 1.95 1.56
CA PRO A 88 0.47 0.62 1.97
C PRO A 88 0.86 0.48 3.46
N TYR A 89 0.48 1.41 4.33
CA TYR A 89 0.86 1.34 5.74
C TYR A 89 0.08 0.26 6.50
N SER A 90 0.71 -0.29 7.53
CA SER A 90 0.20 -1.36 8.38
C SER A 90 0.64 -1.19 9.85
N GLY A 91 0.32 -2.18 10.70
CA GLY A 91 0.53 -2.12 12.15
C GLY A 91 -0.66 -1.54 12.92
N GLN A 92 -0.65 -1.70 14.24
CA GLN A 92 -1.76 -1.30 15.12
C GLN A 92 -2.09 0.20 15.01
N PHE A 93 -1.06 1.04 14.92
CA PHE A 93 -1.18 2.50 14.80
C PHE A 93 -0.91 3.02 13.38
N CYS A 94 -0.84 2.13 12.38
CA CYS A 94 -0.52 2.47 10.98
C CYS A 94 0.83 3.18 10.80
N GLU A 95 1.85 2.71 11.51
CA GLU A 95 3.20 3.27 11.50
C GLU A 95 4.18 2.44 10.66
N SER A 96 3.88 1.15 10.48
CA SER A 96 4.74 0.23 9.75
C SER A 96 4.58 0.43 8.25
N LEU A 97 5.72 0.45 7.56
CA LEU A 97 5.79 0.46 6.11
C LEU A 97 6.70 -0.69 5.68
N GLU A 98 6.14 -1.88 5.59
CA GLU A 98 6.89 -3.06 5.21
C GLU A 98 7.03 -3.18 3.69
N THR A 99 8.22 -3.60 3.23
CA THR A 99 8.51 -3.83 1.82
C THR A 99 7.50 -4.80 1.18
N ALA A 100 7.05 -5.81 1.92
CA ALA A 100 6.04 -6.75 1.47
C ALA A 100 4.68 -6.08 1.20
N ASP A 101 4.23 -5.19 2.08
CA ASP A 101 2.98 -4.45 1.93
C ASP A 101 3.04 -3.45 0.77
N VAL A 102 4.19 -2.78 0.61
CA VAL A 102 4.47 -1.89 -0.51
C VAL A 102 4.38 -2.66 -1.83
N TYR A 103 5.09 -3.79 -1.94
CA TYR A 103 5.05 -4.61 -3.15
C TYR A 103 3.67 -5.18 -3.42
N SER A 104 2.99 -5.71 -2.41
CA SER A 104 1.62 -6.19 -2.53
C SER A 104 0.67 -5.11 -3.05
N TYR A 105 0.75 -3.90 -2.49
CA TYR A 105 -0.07 -2.76 -2.91
C TYR A 105 0.21 -2.35 -4.37
N TYR A 106 1.48 -2.15 -4.74
CA TYR A 106 1.83 -1.73 -6.09
C TYR A 106 1.57 -2.83 -7.13
N ASN A 107 1.86 -4.09 -6.82
CA ASN A 107 1.55 -5.20 -7.71
C ASN A 107 0.05 -5.28 -7.97
N HIS A 108 -0.77 -5.28 -6.92
CA HIS A 108 -2.22 -5.27 -7.05
C HIS A 108 -2.74 -4.03 -7.81
N LYS A 109 -2.13 -2.86 -7.58
CA LYS A 109 -2.47 -1.63 -8.32
C LYS A 109 -2.15 -1.76 -9.80
N VAL A 110 -0.98 -2.28 -10.16
CA VAL A 110 -0.58 -2.56 -11.55
C VAL A 110 -1.53 -3.58 -12.21
N TYR A 111 -1.90 -4.66 -11.51
CA TYR A 111 -2.90 -5.61 -12.01
C TYR A 111 -4.25 -4.94 -12.30
N LYS A 112 -4.67 -3.96 -11.47
CA LYS A 112 -5.88 -3.17 -11.73
C LYS A 112 -5.74 -2.20 -12.91
N PHE A 113 -4.55 -1.66 -13.18
CA PHE A 113 -4.30 -0.79 -14.33
C PHE A 113 -4.18 -1.56 -15.66
N GLY A 114 -4.17 -2.90 -15.64
CA GLY A 114 -4.21 -3.73 -16.84
C GLY A 114 -3.01 -3.49 -17.78
N PRO A 115 -3.16 -3.66 -19.11
CA PRO A 115 -2.05 -3.57 -20.05
C PRO A 115 -1.44 -2.17 -20.20
N ILE A 116 -2.00 -1.13 -19.57
CA ILE A 116 -1.50 0.25 -19.64
C ILE A 116 -0.07 0.36 -19.08
N GLY A 117 0.28 -0.45 -18.06
CA GLY A 117 1.65 -0.55 -17.56
C GLY A 117 2.63 -1.11 -18.60
N ALA A 118 2.19 -2.10 -19.40
CA ALA A 118 3.00 -2.64 -20.50
C ALA A 118 3.10 -1.66 -21.68
N LEU A 119 2.06 -0.86 -21.94
CA LEU A 119 2.08 0.19 -22.97
C LEU A 119 3.14 1.26 -22.70
N LEU A 120 3.48 1.56 -21.44
CA LEU A 120 4.57 2.48 -21.10
C LEU A 120 5.97 1.89 -21.34
N ILE A 121 6.10 0.57 -21.33
CA ILE A 121 7.37 -0.12 -21.61
C ILE A 121 7.65 -0.16 -23.12
N LEU A 122 6.61 -0.19 -23.96
CA LEU A 122 6.75 -0.23 -25.42
C LEU A 122 7.58 0.94 -26.00
N PRO A 123 7.37 2.22 -25.62
CA PRO A 123 8.21 3.34 -26.04
C PRO A 123 9.69 3.18 -25.68
N LEU A 124 9.98 2.66 -24.49
CA LEU A 124 11.36 2.42 -24.06
C LEU A 124 12.03 1.32 -24.90
N VAL A 125 11.29 0.24 -25.18
CA VAL A 125 11.76 -0.86 -26.03
C VAL A 125 11.99 -0.40 -27.47
N THR A 126 11.09 0.43 -28.04
CA THR A 126 11.26 0.95 -29.40
C THR A 126 12.44 1.91 -29.51
N ILE A 127 12.65 2.77 -28.51
CA ILE A 127 13.82 3.65 -28.44
C ILE A 127 15.11 2.83 -28.33
N LEU A 128 15.16 1.82 -27.46
CA LEU A 128 16.32 0.95 -27.31
C LEU A 128 16.64 0.21 -28.62
N TYR A 129 15.64 -0.37 -29.27
CA TYR A 129 15.81 -1.03 -30.56
C TYR A 129 16.27 -0.05 -31.66
N GLY A 130 15.72 1.17 -31.68
CA GLY A 130 16.15 2.23 -32.58
C GLY A 130 17.61 2.65 -32.38
N CYS A 131 18.03 2.80 -31.11
CA CYS A 131 19.41 3.09 -30.73
C CYS A 131 20.36 1.97 -31.17
N GLU A 132 19.99 0.70 -30.98
CA GLU A 132 20.81 -0.44 -31.39
C GLU A 132 20.95 -0.51 -32.92
N ARG A 133 19.83 -0.35 -33.65
CA ARG A 133 19.83 -0.37 -35.12
C ARG A 133 20.68 0.76 -35.72
N THR A 134 20.58 1.97 -35.16
CA THR A 134 21.39 3.11 -35.61
C THR A 134 22.87 2.92 -35.27
N ALA A 135 23.20 2.37 -34.10
CA ALA A 135 24.58 2.03 -33.74
C ALA A 135 25.18 0.98 -34.69
N GLN A 136 24.43 -0.06 -35.07
CA GLN A 136 24.86 -1.05 -36.05
C GLN A 136 25.10 -0.43 -37.43
N SER A 137 24.19 0.44 -37.89
CA SER A 137 24.36 1.13 -39.18
C SER A 137 25.63 1.99 -39.22
N ARG A 138 25.98 2.66 -38.11
CA ARG A 138 27.23 3.44 -38.01
C ARG A 138 28.47 2.54 -38.07
N ARG A 139 28.44 1.37 -37.41
CA ARG A 139 29.54 0.40 -37.46
C ARG A 139 29.79 -0.11 -38.89
N ILE A 140 28.72 -0.46 -39.61
CA ILE A 140 28.82 -0.91 -41.01
C ILE A 140 29.40 0.20 -41.90
N LYS A 141 28.92 1.44 -41.76
CA LYS A 141 29.42 2.57 -42.55
C LYS A 141 30.92 2.80 -42.37
N ARG A 142 31.45 2.72 -41.13
CA ARG A 142 32.89 2.83 -40.87
C ARG A 142 33.70 1.72 -41.54
N VAL A 143 33.21 0.49 -41.51
CA VAL A 143 33.89 -0.65 -42.14
C VAL A 143 33.85 -0.52 -43.67
N GLU A 144 32.72 -0.09 -44.22
CA GLU A 144 32.52 0.17 -45.65
C GLU A 144 33.46 1.28 -46.17
N GLU A 145 33.58 2.40 -45.44
CA GLU A 145 34.51 3.49 -45.76
C GLU A 145 35.98 3.01 -45.73
N HIS A 146 36.37 2.23 -44.71
CA HIS A 146 37.71 1.64 -44.62
C HIS A 146 38.03 0.68 -45.77
N LEU A 147 37.08 -0.17 -46.17
CA LEU A 147 37.26 -1.14 -47.25
C LEU A 147 37.26 -0.49 -48.63
N SER A 148 36.44 0.55 -48.82
CA SER A 148 36.39 1.31 -50.08
C SER A 148 37.67 2.11 -50.30
N GLY A 149 38.27 2.65 -49.23
CA GLY A 149 39.59 3.30 -49.29
C GLY A 149 40.73 2.36 -49.68
N GLN A 150 40.53 1.04 -49.59
CA GLN A 150 41.48 0.02 -50.05
C GLN A 150 41.18 -0.49 -51.48
N ASN A 151 40.30 0.17 -52.25
CA ASN A 151 39.89 -0.22 -53.61
C ASN A 151 39.21 -1.60 -53.71
N ILE A 152 38.63 -2.11 -52.62
CA ILE A 152 37.88 -3.37 -52.63
C ILE A 152 36.42 -3.08 -53.01
N ILE A 153 35.83 -3.86 -53.94
CA ILE A 153 34.41 -3.74 -54.28
C ILE A 153 33.57 -4.17 -53.08
N VAL A 154 32.95 -3.21 -52.41
CA VAL A 154 32.24 -3.43 -51.15
C VAL A 154 30.78 -3.80 -51.38
N ASN A 155 30.31 -4.87 -50.73
CA ASN A 155 28.89 -5.21 -50.65
C ASN A 155 28.40 -5.10 -49.20
N ARG A 156 27.55 -4.10 -48.95
CA ARG A 156 27.01 -3.75 -47.64
C ARG A 156 26.27 -4.91 -46.95
N SER A 157 25.58 -5.76 -47.71
CA SER A 157 24.85 -6.92 -47.16
C SER A 157 25.78 -7.97 -46.57
N LYS A 158 26.93 -8.23 -47.22
CA LYS A 158 27.91 -9.19 -46.72
C LYS A 158 28.57 -8.68 -45.42
N ILE A 159 28.88 -7.39 -45.35
CA ILE A 159 29.43 -6.77 -44.12
C ILE A 159 28.46 -6.92 -42.95
N SER A 160 27.17 -6.64 -43.14
CA SER A 160 26.19 -6.82 -42.06
C SER A 160 26.15 -8.26 -41.55
N THR A 161 26.15 -9.25 -42.44
CA THR A 161 26.07 -10.67 -42.07
C THR A 161 27.31 -11.11 -41.29
N PHE A 162 28.51 -10.73 -41.74
CA PHE A 162 29.77 -11.03 -41.04
C PHE A 162 29.84 -10.39 -39.66
N LEU A 163 29.43 -9.13 -39.52
CA LEU A 163 29.41 -8.45 -38.23
C LEU A 163 28.41 -9.09 -37.27
N THR A 164 27.21 -9.44 -37.73
CA THR A 164 26.22 -10.15 -36.88
C THR A 164 26.68 -11.56 -36.49
N ALA A 165 27.32 -12.31 -37.40
CA ALA A 165 27.85 -13.64 -37.10
C ALA A 165 28.97 -13.60 -36.07
N LYS A 166 29.90 -12.63 -36.19
CA LYS A 166 30.98 -12.41 -35.22
C LYS A 166 30.45 -12.04 -33.83
N THR A 167 29.38 -11.23 -33.77
CA THR A 167 28.78 -10.83 -32.49
C THR A 167 28.10 -12.01 -31.78
N LYS A 168 27.42 -12.90 -32.51
CA LYS A 168 26.81 -14.12 -31.94
C LYS A 168 27.81 -15.13 -31.40
N ASN A 169 28.97 -15.26 -32.04
CA ASN A 169 30.03 -16.16 -31.56
C ASN A 169 30.71 -15.62 -30.30
N ALA A 170 30.74 -14.29 -30.11
CA ALA A 170 31.31 -13.66 -28.91
C ALA A 170 30.37 -13.65 -27.70
N SER A 171 29.06 -13.82 -27.89
CA SER A 171 28.06 -13.90 -26.80
C SER A 171 27.82 -15.32 -26.28
N ASN A 172 28.33 -16.34 -26.98
CA ASN A 172 28.21 -17.76 -26.64
C ASN A 172 29.50 -18.33 -26.00
N GLN A 173 30.38 -17.46 -25.54
CA GLN A 173 31.66 -17.75 -24.89
C GLN A 173 31.67 -17.07 -23.53
#